data_AF-A0A7X8XWU6-F1
#
_entry.id   AF-A0A7X8XWU6-F1
#
_cell.length_a   1.000
_cell.length_b   1.000
_cell.length_c   1.000
_cell.angle_alpha   90.00
_cell.angle_beta   90.00
_cell.angle_gamma   90.00
#
_symmetry.space_group_name_H-M   'P 1'
#
loop_
_entity.id
_entity.type
_entity.pdbx_description
1 polymer ?
#
loop_
_entity_poly.entity_id
_entity_poly.type
_entity_poly.pdbx_seq_one_letter_code
_entity_poly.pdbx_strand_id
1 'polypeptide(L)'
;SGPVDSLERTSDSKSLLYKRGSESPDKGLLGKAPSAANVINQTLALTRSLKAFPSFIYPTVLNASATEQSQIYDVLDALPLKDVNSVKSITMVPEIANNKPGWVTRGRAWDFNVTNYIELSRKELQNPADFRKVLIHEIGHTKDYESAWFNLVGEESSKKPFGEGPHISEYAKTNRHEDYAETYANYHVDPKRTQEEVPEKFEAIRKSEEPDFVERLIDRKEFRETGRWLGENLAENQATRNGLQVVHSLAGGIQAVHGMDQLRKASQTRDPLHHYQGVLNLTAGVLFGSGLLGLPGMAVHSAQRALNRAVARGELTTVDADAGVRTLSDPIEKVVRAAGSKVGILEPFHPLKEDFPDADTKRVRALGVAAGGALGGVAGSIAGPYGGVLAGYHLGGPVGGAVGLVIGALGGYALGTELGGRAGGALTRAFGA
;
A
#
# COMPACT_ATOMS: atom_id res chain seq x y z
N SER A 1 27.54 -46.16 73.04
CA SER A 1 28.00 -47.21 72.12
C SER A 1 28.01 -46.62 70.73
N GLY A 2 29.20 -46.42 70.12
CA GLY A 2 29.37 -45.82 68.79
C GLY A 2 29.07 -46.80 67.64
N PRO A 3 29.53 -46.56 66.39
CA PRO A 3 30.34 -45.43 65.90
C PRO A 3 29.78 -44.73 64.63
N VAL A 4 30.59 -43.77 64.16
CA VAL A 4 30.49 -42.88 62.99
C VAL A 4 30.96 -43.58 61.70
N ASP A 5 30.30 -43.34 60.56
CA ASP A 5 30.86 -43.24 59.19
C ASP A 5 29.73 -42.82 58.23
N SER A 6 29.71 -41.62 57.64
CA SER A 6 30.54 -41.05 56.55
C SER A 6 30.02 -41.39 55.12
N LEU A 7 29.57 -40.32 54.45
CA LEU A 7 29.59 -40.02 53.02
C LEU A 7 29.11 -41.08 51.99
N GLU A 8 28.01 -40.76 51.29
CA GLU A 8 28.09 -40.66 49.83
C GLU A 8 27.09 -39.64 49.25
N ARG A 9 27.65 -38.62 48.58
CA ARG A 9 26.98 -37.77 47.60
C ARG A 9 26.61 -38.64 46.40
N THR A 10 25.35 -38.64 45.99
CA THR A 10 25.00 -38.62 44.57
C THR A 10 24.05 -37.47 44.31
N SER A 11 24.49 -36.60 43.40
CA SER A 11 23.75 -35.48 42.88
C SER A 11 22.66 -35.98 41.93
N ASP A 12 21.40 -35.71 42.24
CA ASP A 12 20.33 -35.75 41.24
C ASP A 12 19.72 -34.36 41.07
N SER A 13 20.58 -33.42 40.64
CA SER A 13 20.22 -32.13 40.07
C SER A 13 19.95 -32.21 38.56
N LYS A 14 19.25 -33.27 38.09
CA LYS A 14 18.94 -33.46 36.65
C LYS A 14 17.56 -34.04 36.29
N SER A 15 16.59 -34.15 37.21
CA SER A 15 15.28 -34.76 36.88
C SER A 15 14.06 -33.83 36.94
N LEU A 16 14.23 -32.52 37.19
CA LEU A 16 13.13 -31.53 37.21
C LEU A 16 13.15 -30.50 36.06
N LEU A 17 13.90 -30.77 34.98
CA LEU A 17 13.96 -29.90 33.78
C LEU A 17 13.54 -30.59 32.47
N TYR A 18 12.84 -31.73 32.55
CA TYR A 18 12.33 -32.43 31.37
C TYR A 18 10.89 -32.91 31.59
N LYS A 19 9.94 -31.96 31.62
CA LYS A 19 8.51 -32.20 31.33
C LYS A 19 7.78 -30.88 31.06
N ARG A 20 8.23 -30.17 30.03
CA ARG A 20 7.43 -29.13 29.35
C ARG A 20 7.67 -29.25 27.85
N GLY A 21 7.37 -30.44 27.33
CA GLY A 21 7.41 -30.75 25.90
C GLY A 21 6.03 -30.52 25.29
N SER A 22 6.02 -29.61 24.32
CA SER A 22 5.13 -29.59 23.15
C SER A 22 3.62 -29.63 23.38
N GLU A 23 3.04 -28.50 23.77
CA GLU A 23 1.82 -28.07 23.09
C GLU A 23 2.23 -27.09 22.00
N SER A 24 2.20 -27.58 20.76
CA SER A 24 2.28 -26.76 19.55
C SER A 24 1.20 -25.67 19.64
N PRO A 25 1.49 -24.41 19.29
CA PRO A 25 0.47 -23.39 19.12
C PRO A 25 -0.34 -23.63 17.84
N ASP A 26 -0.90 -24.84 17.68
CA ASP A 26 -1.73 -25.26 16.54
C ASP A 26 -3.19 -24.79 16.64
N LYS A 27 -3.42 -23.70 17.37
CA LYS A 27 -4.68 -22.95 17.33
C LYS A 27 -4.40 -21.47 17.12
N GLY A 28 -3.57 -21.19 16.11
CA GLY A 28 -3.46 -19.86 15.54
C GLY A 28 -4.83 -19.35 15.07
N LEU A 29 -5.00 -18.03 15.15
CA LEU A 29 -6.19 -17.20 14.92
C LEU A 29 -7.08 -17.48 13.68
N LEU A 30 -6.85 -18.55 12.90
CA LEU A 30 -7.51 -18.85 11.63
C LEU A 30 -8.21 -20.23 11.60
N GLY A 31 -8.27 -20.96 12.72
CA GLY A 31 -8.65 -22.38 12.73
C GLY A 31 -10.13 -22.75 12.68
N LYS A 32 -11.10 -21.82 12.59
CA LYS A 32 -12.54 -22.18 12.68
C LYS A 32 -13.45 -21.33 11.81
N ALA A 33 -13.33 -21.46 10.48
CA ALA A 33 -14.44 -21.42 9.50
C ALA A 33 -13.88 -21.24 8.07
N PRO A 34 -14.22 -22.09 7.10
CA PRO A 34 -13.86 -21.88 5.69
C PRO A 34 -14.31 -20.51 5.14
N SER A 35 -15.41 -19.97 5.68
CA SER A 35 -15.92 -18.63 5.35
C SER A 35 -14.99 -17.50 5.81
N ALA A 36 -14.40 -17.60 7.00
CA ALA A 36 -13.49 -16.57 7.52
C ALA A 36 -12.19 -16.49 6.70
N ALA A 37 -11.62 -17.63 6.31
CA ALA A 37 -10.44 -17.67 5.46
C ALA A 37 -10.71 -17.10 4.05
N ASN A 38 -11.88 -17.39 3.48
CA ASN A 38 -12.28 -16.84 2.18
C ASN A 38 -12.50 -15.32 2.23
N VAL A 39 -13.15 -14.82 3.28
CA VAL A 39 -13.34 -13.37 3.49
C VAL A 39 -11.99 -12.68 3.63
N ILE A 40 -11.07 -13.20 4.44
CA ILE A 40 -9.73 -12.61 4.61
C ILE A 40 -8.97 -12.58 3.28
N ASN A 41 -9.02 -13.65 2.49
CA ASN A 41 -8.35 -13.71 1.19
C ASN A 41 -8.96 -12.72 0.17
N GLN A 42 -10.28 -12.56 0.15
CA GLN A 42 -10.97 -11.58 -0.70
C GLN A 42 -10.65 -10.15 -0.27
N THR A 43 -10.66 -9.86 1.04
CA THR A 43 -10.27 -8.57 1.58
C THR A 43 -8.82 -8.23 1.25
N LEU A 44 -7.89 -9.18 1.37
CA LEU A 44 -6.49 -8.98 0.99
C LEU A 44 -6.36 -8.75 -0.54
N ALA A 45 -7.07 -9.51 -1.37
CA ALA A 45 -7.05 -9.32 -2.83
C ALA A 45 -7.62 -7.95 -3.25
N LEU A 46 -8.70 -7.51 -2.60
CA LEU A 46 -9.28 -6.19 -2.79
C LEU A 46 -8.27 -5.11 -2.38
N THR A 47 -7.72 -5.19 -1.17
CA THR A 47 -6.73 -4.23 -0.66
C THR A 47 -5.53 -4.09 -1.59
N ARG A 48 -4.99 -5.20 -2.10
CA ARG A 48 -3.87 -5.17 -3.05
C ARG A 48 -4.24 -4.53 -4.38
N SER A 49 -5.43 -4.84 -4.89
CA SER A 49 -5.94 -4.23 -6.12
C SER A 49 -6.16 -2.73 -5.95
N LEU A 50 -6.68 -2.30 -4.80
CA LEU A 50 -6.81 -0.89 -4.45
C LEU A 50 -5.45 -0.21 -4.23
N LYS A 51 -4.44 -0.91 -3.72
CA LYS A 51 -3.05 -0.40 -3.63
C LYS A 51 -2.39 -0.21 -4.99
N ALA A 52 -2.77 -1.02 -5.98
CA ALA A 52 -2.23 -0.94 -7.33
C ALA A 52 -3.01 0.00 -8.23
N PHE A 53 -4.24 0.36 -7.84
CA PHE A 53 -5.03 1.38 -8.51
C PHE A 53 -4.69 2.77 -7.95
N PRO A 54 -4.58 3.80 -8.79
CA PRO A 54 -4.42 5.18 -8.33
C PRO A 54 -5.52 5.56 -7.34
N SER A 55 -5.14 6.15 -6.20
CA SER A 55 -6.14 6.61 -5.24
C SER A 55 -6.99 7.71 -5.88
N PHE A 56 -8.28 7.68 -5.59
CA PHE A 56 -9.24 8.74 -5.95
C PHE A 56 -10.23 9.02 -4.82
N ILE A 57 -10.00 8.43 -3.64
CA ILE A 57 -10.88 8.52 -2.48
C ILE A 57 -10.56 9.80 -1.74
N TYR A 58 -11.57 10.64 -1.57
CA TYR A 58 -11.39 11.91 -0.86
C TYR A 58 -11.05 11.67 0.62
N PRO A 59 -10.40 12.65 1.27
CA PRO A 59 -10.19 12.63 2.71
C PRO A 59 -11.52 12.50 3.44
N THR A 60 -11.55 11.66 4.48
CA THR A 60 -12.71 11.61 5.37
C THR A 60 -12.70 12.87 6.24
N VAL A 61 -13.79 13.64 6.16
CA VAL A 61 -13.99 14.84 6.98
C VAL A 61 -14.64 14.47 8.31
N LEU A 62 -14.01 14.87 9.42
CA LEU A 62 -14.37 14.47 10.78
C LEU A 62 -14.66 15.69 11.65
N ASN A 63 -15.63 15.54 12.57
CA ASN A 63 -16.01 16.56 13.55
C ASN A 63 -16.41 17.93 12.95
N ALA A 64 -16.76 17.96 11.66
CA ALA A 64 -17.22 19.15 10.96
C ALA A 64 -18.76 19.22 10.99
N SER A 65 -19.30 20.43 11.11
CA SER A 65 -20.71 20.70 10.79
C SER A 65 -20.96 20.51 9.30
N ALA A 66 -22.22 20.38 8.88
CA ALA A 66 -22.56 20.23 7.46
C ALA A 66 -22.01 21.38 6.58
N THR A 67 -22.02 22.62 7.11
CA THR A 67 -21.47 23.79 6.41
C THR A 67 -19.95 23.70 6.26
N GLU A 68 -19.23 23.36 7.34
CA GLU A 68 -17.77 23.19 7.30
C GLU A 68 -17.39 22.03 6.38
N GLN A 69 -18.14 20.94 6.40
CA GLN A 69 -17.92 19.79 5.52
C GLN A 69 -18.11 20.16 4.05
N SER A 70 -19.18 20.89 3.72
CA SER A 70 -19.39 21.41 2.36
C SER A 70 -18.22 22.30 1.94
N GLN A 71 -17.83 23.24 2.79
CA GLN A 71 -16.74 24.16 2.49
C GLN A 71 -15.39 23.45 2.28
N ILE A 72 -15.10 22.39 3.06
CA ILE A 72 -13.91 21.55 2.85
C ILE A 72 -13.98 20.89 1.48
N TYR A 73 -15.09 20.21 1.15
CA TYR A 73 -15.20 19.53 -0.12
C TYR A 73 -15.20 20.47 -1.32
N ASP A 74 -15.76 21.67 -1.21
CA ASP A 74 -15.71 22.69 -2.26
C ASP A 74 -14.26 23.13 -2.55
N VAL A 75 -13.40 23.20 -1.52
CA VAL A 75 -11.97 23.46 -1.70
C VAL A 75 -11.28 22.26 -2.36
N LEU A 76 -11.57 21.03 -1.91
CA LEU A 76 -10.98 19.81 -2.48
C LEU A 76 -11.37 19.60 -3.94
N ASP A 77 -12.62 19.90 -4.31
CA ASP A 77 -13.12 19.80 -5.68
C ASP A 77 -12.41 20.78 -6.64
N ALA A 78 -11.84 21.86 -6.11
CA ALA A 78 -11.08 22.84 -6.88
C ALA A 78 -9.59 22.48 -7.09
N LEU A 79 -9.11 21.39 -6.46
CA LEU A 79 -7.72 20.94 -6.55
C LEU A 79 -7.61 19.69 -7.44
N PRO A 80 -6.42 19.43 -8.02
CA PRO A 80 -6.19 18.16 -8.71
C PRO A 80 -6.33 16.99 -7.75
N LEU A 81 -6.90 15.91 -8.27
CA LEU A 81 -7.26 14.76 -7.44
C LEU A 81 -6.03 14.10 -6.80
N LYS A 82 -4.89 14.10 -7.47
CA LYS A 82 -3.61 13.59 -6.93
C LYS A 82 -3.24 14.28 -5.61
N ASP A 83 -3.46 15.59 -5.49
CA ASP A 83 -3.08 16.36 -4.31
C ASP A 83 -4.11 16.20 -3.19
N VAL A 84 -5.40 16.10 -3.54
CA VAL A 84 -6.47 15.76 -2.60
C VAL A 84 -6.22 14.40 -1.92
N ASN A 85 -5.73 13.43 -2.69
CA ASN A 85 -5.41 12.10 -2.17
C ASN A 85 -4.21 12.06 -1.23
N SER A 86 -3.39 13.11 -1.17
CA SER A 86 -2.27 13.19 -0.22
C SER A 86 -2.71 13.26 1.24
N VAL A 87 -3.98 13.62 1.45
CA VAL A 87 -4.63 13.67 2.75
C VAL A 87 -5.59 12.49 2.89
N LYS A 88 -5.62 11.87 4.07
CA LYS A 88 -6.43 10.68 4.33
C LYS A 88 -7.65 11.01 5.20
N SER A 89 -7.51 12.01 6.07
CA SER A 89 -8.60 12.61 6.84
C SER A 89 -8.33 14.09 7.14
N ILE A 90 -9.42 14.85 7.31
CA ILE A 90 -9.40 16.25 7.75
C ILE A 90 -10.32 16.35 8.96
N THR A 91 -9.82 16.84 10.09
CA THR A 91 -10.58 16.95 11.34
C THR A 91 -10.76 18.41 11.73
N MET A 92 -12.00 18.84 11.92
CA MET A 92 -12.30 20.13 12.55
C MET A 92 -12.18 20.00 14.07
N VAL A 93 -11.34 20.83 14.69
CA VAL A 93 -11.17 20.90 16.14
C VAL A 93 -11.60 22.28 16.67
N PRO A 94 -12.04 22.40 17.94
CA PRO A 94 -12.43 23.70 18.48
C PRO A 94 -11.32 24.76 18.37
N GLU A 95 -10.10 24.38 18.76
CA GLU A 95 -8.90 25.21 18.71
C GLU A 95 -7.67 24.28 18.65
N ILE A 96 -6.64 24.67 17.90
CA ILE A 96 -5.36 23.95 17.90
C ILE A 96 -4.46 24.64 18.93
N ALA A 97 -4.12 23.91 20.00
CA ALA A 97 -3.28 24.45 21.06
C ALA A 97 -1.87 24.79 20.52
N ASN A 98 -1.42 26.02 20.78
CA ASN A 98 -0.07 26.47 20.50
C ASN A 98 0.70 26.63 21.83
N ASN A 99 1.88 26.03 21.91
CA ASN A 99 2.73 26.08 23.09
C ASN A 99 3.53 27.39 23.21
N LYS A 100 3.46 28.28 22.21
CA LYS A 100 4.06 29.61 22.24
C LYS A 100 2.99 30.67 22.55
N PRO A 101 3.10 31.38 23.68
CA PRO A 101 2.17 32.46 24.02
C PRO A 101 2.06 33.50 22.90
N GLY A 102 0.84 33.85 22.52
CA GLY A 102 0.54 34.86 21.48
C GLY A 102 0.56 34.34 20.03
N TRP A 103 0.91 33.07 19.80
CA TRP A 103 0.84 32.46 18.48
C TRP A 103 -0.48 31.71 18.28
N VAL A 104 -1.06 31.87 17.10
CA VAL A 104 -2.33 31.26 16.71
C VAL A 104 -2.07 30.22 15.63
N THR A 105 -2.53 28.98 15.85
CA THR A 105 -2.46 27.91 14.86
C THR A 105 -3.81 27.72 14.20
N ARG A 106 -3.88 27.99 12.89
CA ARG A 106 -5.13 27.91 12.11
C ARG A 106 -5.35 26.53 11.51
N GLY A 107 -4.28 25.93 11.00
CA GLY A 107 -4.24 24.57 10.47
C GLY A 107 -2.99 23.84 10.95
N ARG A 108 -3.01 22.52 10.85
CA ARG A 108 -1.86 21.67 11.11
C ARG A 108 -1.95 20.39 10.29
N ALA A 109 -1.03 20.22 9.35
CA ALA A 109 -0.76 18.95 8.70
C ALA A 109 0.14 18.06 9.57
N TRP A 110 -0.15 16.77 9.57
CA TRP A 110 0.63 15.76 10.26
C TRP A 110 1.20 14.75 9.26
N ASP A 111 2.52 14.59 9.28
CA ASP A 111 3.19 13.44 8.67
C ASP A 111 3.15 12.28 9.65
N PHE A 112 2.24 11.35 9.38
CA PHE A 112 2.39 9.99 9.84
C PHE A 112 2.43 9.14 8.59
N ASN A 113 3.62 8.71 8.17
CA ASN A 113 3.83 7.69 7.14
C ASN A 113 2.69 6.65 7.17
N VAL A 114 1.78 6.71 6.18
CA VAL A 114 0.53 5.92 5.97
C VAL A 114 -0.80 6.67 6.25
N THR A 115 -0.86 7.60 7.18
CA THR A 115 -2.10 8.26 7.66
C THR A 115 -1.99 9.78 7.71
N ASN A 116 -1.46 10.43 6.67
CA ASN A 116 -1.41 11.90 6.60
C ASN A 116 -2.80 12.49 6.88
N TYR A 117 -2.88 13.39 7.87
CA TYR A 117 -4.14 14.02 8.26
C TYR A 117 -3.94 15.50 8.56
N ILE A 118 -5.02 16.26 8.43
CA ILE A 118 -5.04 17.70 8.69
C ILE A 118 -5.99 17.98 9.86
N GLU A 119 -5.57 18.86 10.74
CA GLU A 119 -6.45 19.50 11.72
C GLU A 119 -6.70 20.95 11.34
N LEU A 120 -7.95 21.39 11.46
CA LEU A 120 -8.36 22.76 11.20
C LEU A 120 -9.03 23.36 12.44
N SER A 121 -8.62 24.57 12.81
CA SER A 121 -9.13 25.29 13.97
C SER A 121 -10.43 26.01 13.64
N ARG A 122 -11.55 25.55 14.20
CA ARG A 122 -12.86 26.20 14.05
C ARG A 122 -12.82 27.64 14.53
N LYS A 123 -12.22 27.90 15.70
CA LYS A 123 -12.14 29.24 16.30
C LYS A 123 -11.48 30.26 15.36
N GLU A 124 -10.48 29.83 14.60
CA GLU A 124 -9.62 30.73 13.83
C GLU A 124 -9.99 30.81 12.34
N LEU A 125 -10.78 29.86 11.84
CA LEU A 125 -11.15 29.75 10.42
C LEU A 125 -12.62 30.11 10.15
N GLN A 126 -13.08 31.22 10.74
CA GLN A 126 -14.43 31.74 10.51
C GLN A 126 -14.57 32.47 9.17
N ASN A 127 -13.47 33.01 8.63
CA ASN A 127 -13.46 33.68 7.34
C ASN A 127 -13.28 32.65 6.20
N PRO A 128 -14.19 32.58 5.21
CA PRO A 128 -14.10 31.59 4.14
C PRO A 128 -12.84 31.69 3.26
N ALA A 129 -12.32 32.89 3.02
CA ALA A 129 -11.11 33.08 2.23
C ALA A 129 -9.86 32.60 2.99
N ASP A 130 -9.78 32.90 4.30
CA ASP A 130 -8.72 32.38 5.16
C ASP A 130 -8.81 30.85 5.28
N PHE A 131 -10.02 30.32 5.47
CA PHE A 131 -10.27 28.87 5.48
C PHE A 131 -9.73 28.21 4.22
N ARG A 132 -10.11 28.73 3.04
CA ARG A 132 -9.68 28.19 1.75
C ARG A 132 -8.15 28.23 1.63
N LYS A 133 -7.52 29.36 1.93
CA LYS A 133 -6.06 29.48 1.82
C LYS A 133 -5.34 28.53 2.80
N VAL A 134 -5.78 28.46 4.06
CA VAL A 134 -5.18 27.60 5.08
C VAL A 134 -5.34 26.13 4.72
N LEU A 135 -6.52 25.68 4.29
CA LEU A 135 -6.70 24.28 3.89
C LEU A 135 -5.79 23.91 2.71
N ILE A 136 -5.68 24.76 1.69
CA ILE A 136 -4.78 24.50 0.55
C ILE A 136 -3.31 24.51 1.01
N HIS A 137 -2.94 25.38 1.95
CA HIS A 137 -1.61 25.39 2.57
C HIS A 137 -1.30 24.06 3.27
N GLU A 138 -2.22 23.55 4.10
CA GLU A 138 -2.02 22.27 4.79
C GLU A 138 -1.97 21.08 3.81
N ILE A 139 -2.71 21.13 2.70
CA ILE A 139 -2.60 20.15 1.60
C ILE A 139 -1.22 20.25 0.93
N GLY A 140 -0.67 21.45 0.80
CA GLY A 140 0.70 21.67 0.34
C GLY A 140 1.71 20.90 1.19
N HIS A 141 1.60 20.96 2.53
CA HIS A 141 2.43 20.15 3.43
C HIS A 141 2.25 18.65 3.22
N THR A 142 1.01 18.15 3.14
CA THR A 142 0.79 16.70 2.96
C THR A 142 1.28 16.18 1.61
N LYS A 143 1.17 17.00 0.56
CA LYS A 143 1.74 16.71 -0.76
C LYS A 143 3.27 16.64 -0.69
N ASP A 144 3.89 17.55 0.04
CA ASP A 144 5.34 17.57 0.25
C ASP A 144 5.81 16.29 0.98
N TYR A 145 5.12 15.89 2.06
CA TYR A 145 5.39 14.65 2.78
C TYR A 145 5.18 13.40 1.91
N GLU A 146 4.07 13.35 1.17
CA GLU A 146 3.77 12.23 0.29
C GLU A 146 4.81 12.11 -0.84
N SER A 147 5.28 13.23 -1.39
CA SER A 147 6.37 13.24 -2.38
C SER A 147 7.67 12.62 -1.84
N ALA A 148 7.94 12.72 -0.53
CA ALA A 148 9.07 12.06 0.12
C ALA A 148 8.95 10.53 0.13
N TRP A 149 7.72 9.99 0.14
CA TRP A 149 7.45 8.56 0.12
C TRP A 149 7.37 7.98 -1.31
N PHE A 150 6.84 8.74 -2.27
CA PHE A 150 6.60 8.26 -3.64
C PHE A 150 7.72 8.59 -4.64
N ASN A 151 8.49 9.66 -4.42
CA ASN A 151 9.64 9.98 -5.26
C ASN A 151 10.93 9.45 -4.63
N LEU A 152 11.68 8.64 -5.37
CA LEU A 152 13.09 8.26 -5.11
C LEU A 152 14.06 9.47 -4.95
N VAL A 153 13.54 10.71 -5.00
CA VAL A 153 14.27 11.97 -5.17
C VAL A 153 14.01 12.97 -4.01
N GLY A 154 13.21 12.60 -3.01
CA GLY A 154 12.92 13.44 -1.84
C GLY A 154 11.76 14.43 -2.01
N GLU A 155 11.48 15.18 -0.95
CA GLU A 155 10.42 16.20 -0.82
C GLU A 155 10.49 17.26 -1.94
N GLU A 156 9.35 17.74 -2.45
CA GLU A 156 9.32 18.85 -3.43
C GLU A 156 9.95 20.13 -2.86
N SER A 157 9.72 20.42 -1.58
CA SER A 157 10.32 21.57 -0.89
C SER A 157 11.84 21.49 -0.74
N SER A 158 12.43 20.30 -0.90
CA SER A 158 13.89 20.13 -0.88
C SER A 158 14.55 20.52 -2.21
N LYS A 159 13.76 20.66 -3.28
CA LYS A 159 14.22 21.04 -4.61
C LYS A 159 14.24 22.56 -4.73
N LYS A 160 15.19 23.08 -5.51
CA LYS A 160 15.15 24.49 -5.91
C LYS A 160 13.83 24.76 -6.68
N PRO A 161 13.18 25.92 -6.47
CA PRO A 161 13.68 27.12 -5.79
C PRO A 161 13.16 27.32 -4.35
N PHE A 162 12.62 26.28 -3.70
CA PHE A 162 12.00 26.43 -2.37
C PHE A 162 13.05 26.61 -1.25
N GLY A 163 12.72 27.46 -0.28
CA GLY A 163 13.63 27.89 0.79
C GLY A 163 14.59 29.02 0.39
N GLU A 164 14.62 29.42 -0.88
CA GLU A 164 15.38 30.56 -1.40
C GLU A 164 14.41 31.72 -1.75
N GLY A 165 14.85 32.97 -1.61
CA GLY A 165 14.03 34.11 -2.03
C GLY A 165 13.91 34.22 -3.56
N PRO A 166 12.90 34.93 -4.11
CA PRO A 166 11.87 35.70 -3.42
C PRO A 166 10.77 34.83 -2.78
N HIS A 167 10.13 35.32 -1.72
CA HIS A 167 9.07 34.60 -0.98
C HIS A 167 7.71 35.28 -1.15
N ILE A 168 6.63 34.50 -1.26
CA ILE A 168 5.26 34.99 -1.50
C ILE A 168 4.62 35.64 -0.27
N SER A 169 5.16 35.37 0.92
CA SER A 169 4.71 35.92 2.20
C SER A 169 5.85 35.95 3.21
N GLU A 170 5.69 36.70 4.32
CA GLU A 170 6.64 36.64 5.43
C GLU A 170 6.69 35.25 6.07
N TYR A 171 5.54 34.56 6.10
CA TYR A 171 5.44 33.21 6.67
C TYR A 171 6.26 32.19 5.87
N ALA A 172 6.29 32.32 4.55
CA ALA A 172 7.11 31.52 3.63
C ALA A 172 8.62 31.63 3.91
N LYS A 173 9.10 32.68 4.60
CA LYS A 173 10.53 32.81 4.99
C LYS A 173 10.94 31.87 6.13
N THR A 174 9.98 31.26 6.81
CA THR A 174 10.24 30.47 8.03
C THR A 174 11.13 29.27 7.76
N ASN A 175 10.83 28.50 6.72
CA ASN A 175 11.63 27.38 6.23
C ASN A 175 11.14 26.96 4.83
N ARG A 176 11.84 26.02 4.19
CA ARG A 176 11.50 25.55 2.83
C ARG A 176 10.12 24.90 2.71
N HIS A 177 9.63 24.22 3.75
CA HIS A 177 8.32 23.56 3.74
C HIS A 177 7.21 24.61 3.76
N GLU A 178 7.35 25.63 4.61
CA GLU A 178 6.41 26.76 4.66
C GLU A 178 6.46 27.58 3.37
N ASP A 179 7.64 27.71 2.76
CA ASP A 179 7.80 28.37 1.47
C ASP A 179 7.05 27.63 0.35
N TYR A 180 7.19 26.29 0.31
CA TYR A 180 6.46 25.44 -0.63
C TYR A 180 4.94 25.52 -0.40
N ALA A 181 4.49 25.29 0.83
CA ALA A 181 3.07 25.27 1.19
C ALA A 181 2.38 26.63 0.97
N GLU A 182 3.02 27.75 1.34
CA GLU A 182 2.50 29.09 1.06
C GLU A 182 2.44 29.40 -0.43
N THR A 183 3.48 29.02 -1.18
CA THR A 183 3.51 29.24 -2.64
C THR A 183 2.44 28.38 -3.32
N TYR A 184 2.23 27.14 -2.87
CA TYR A 184 1.18 26.25 -3.35
C TYR A 184 -0.22 26.78 -3.05
N ALA A 185 -0.46 27.23 -1.82
CA ALA A 185 -1.72 27.89 -1.47
C ALA A 185 -1.98 29.11 -2.34
N ASN A 186 -0.98 29.97 -2.54
CA ASN A 186 -1.13 31.16 -3.35
C ASN A 186 -1.29 30.83 -4.84
N TYR A 187 -0.68 29.77 -5.35
CA TYR A 187 -0.87 29.31 -6.73
C TYR A 187 -2.34 29.00 -7.04
N HIS A 188 -3.07 28.33 -6.12
CA HIS A 188 -4.48 28.00 -6.33
C HIS A 188 -5.46 29.12 -5.94
N VAL A 189 -5.04 30.05 -5.06
CA VAL A 189 -5.90 31.16 -4.61
C VAL A 189 -5.73 32.39 -5.48
N ASP A 190 -4.49 32.73 -5.84
CA ASP A 190 -4.09 33.89 -6.64
C ASP A 190 -2.87 33.54 -7.54
N PRO A 191 -3.11 32.80 -8.64
CA PRO A 191 -2.04 32.36 -9.53
C PRO A 191 -1.29 33.53 -10.18
N LYS A 192 -1.97 34.66 -10.43
CA LYS A 192 -1.36 35.84 -11.06
C LYS A 192 -0.31 36.45 -10.15
N ARG A 193 -0.65 36.70 -8.89
CA ARG A 193 0.30 37.21 -7.90
C ARG A 193 1.48 36.26 -7.72
N THR A 194 1.23 34.96 -7.71
CA THR A 194 2.30 33.95 -7.62
C THR A 194 3.24 34.01 -8.83
N GLN A 195 2.69 34.16 -10.03
CA GLN A 195 3.47 34.31 -11.27
C GLN A 195 4.30 35.60 -11.29
N GLU A 196 3.77 36.70 -10.76
CA GLU A 196 4.41 38.00 -10.75
C GLU A 196 5.49 38.12 -9.66
N GLU A 197 5.21 37.67 -8.43
CA GLU A 197 6.12 37.85 -7.28
C GLU A 197 7.17 36.73 -7.16
N VAL A 198 6.84 35.50 -7.56
CA VAL A 198 7.71 34.31 -7.41
C VAL A 198 7.70 33.42 -8.66
N PRO A 199 8.06 33.94 -9.85
CA PRO A 199 7.86 33.25 -11.14
C PRO A 199 8.53 31.87 -11.23
N GLU A 200 9.72 31.70 -10.66
CA GLU A 200 10.40 30.39 -10.68
C GLU A 200 9.66 29.34 -9.85
N LYS A 201 9.12 29.74 -8.68
CA LYS A 201 8.30 28.87 -7.83
C LYS A 201 6.95 28.58 -8.48
N PHE A 202 6.35 29.57 -9.14
CA PHE A 202 5.14 29.37 -9.94
C PHE A 202 5.35 28.29 -11.00
N GLU A 203 6.43 28.36 -11.78
CA GLU A 203 6.72 27.36 -12.81
C GLU A 203 7.05 25.98 -12.22
N ALA A 204 7.73 25.93 -11.07
CA ALA A 204 7.98 24.67 -10.37
C ALA A 204 6.67 23.99 -9.95
N ILE A 205 5.74 24.74 -9.34
CA ILE A 205 4.43 24.23 -8.96
C ILE A 205 3.64 23.84 -10.21
N ARG A 206 3.53 24.71 -11.21
CA ARG A 206 2.81 24.44 -12.47
C ARG A 206 3.26 23.13 -13.12
N LYS A 207 4.56 22.85 -13.17
CA LYS A 207 5.10 21.58 -13.70
C LYS A 207 4.73 20.38 -12.82
N SER A 208 4.77 20.53 -11.50
CA SER A 208 4.35 19.47 -10.55
C SER A 208 2.84 19.18 -10.60
N GLU A 209 2.06 20.13 -11.12
CA GLU A 209 0.62 20.06 -11.26
C GLU A 209 0.16 19.46 -12.60
N GLU A 210 1.08 19.29 -13.57
CA GLU A 210 0.74 18.70 -14.87
C GLU A 210 0.29 17.24 -14.69
N PRO A 211 -0.97 16.89 -15.00
CA PRO A 211 -1.45 15.56 -14.74
C PRO A 211 -0.89 14.56 -15.75
N ASP A 212 -0.46 13.41 -15.28
CA ASP A 212 -0.04 12.30 -16.13
C ASP A 212 -1.26 11.62 -16.82
N PHE A 213 -1.00 10.60 -17.64
CA PHE A 213 -2.08 9.89 -18.34
C PHE A 213 -3.07 9.24 -17.38
N VAL A 214 -2.57 8.65 -16.29
CA VAL A 214 -3.37 7.89 -15.33
C VAL A 214 -4.15 8.84 -14.43
N GLU A 215 -3.55 9.95 -14.02
CA GLU A 215 -4.21 11.03 -13.29
C GLU A 215 -5.35 11.62 -14.12
N ARG A 216 -5.15 11.89 -15.42
CA ARG A 216 -6.24 12.33 -16.30
C ARG A 216 -7.37 11.32 -16.44
N LEU A 217 -7.09 10.02 -16.34
CA LEU A 217 -8.12 8.98 -16.42
C LEU A 217 -9.05 9.00 -15.21
N ILE A 218 -8.48 9.17 -14.01
CA ILE A 218 -9.22 9.16 -12.74
C ILE A 218 -9.74 10.54 -12.35
N ASP A 219 -9.18 11.62 -12.90
CA ASP A 219 -9.66 12.99 -12.68
C ASP A 219 -10.86 13.30 -13.59
N ARG A 220 -11.92 12.51 -13.41
CA ARG A 220 -13.20 12.63 -14.11
C ARG A 220 -14.35 12.70 -13.11
N LYS A 221 -15.48 13.25 -13.55
CA LYS A 221 -16.69 13.41 -12.74
C LYS A 221 -17.08 12.13 -12.01
N GLU A 222 -17.11 10.99 -12.71
CA GLU A 222 -17.55 9.70 -12.15
C GLU A 222 -16.67 9.27 -10.97
N PHE A 223 -15.35 9.42 -11.11
CA PHE A 223 -14.39 9.09 -10.07
C PHE A 223 -14.39 10.11 -8.93
N ARG A 224 -14.47 11.42 -9.23
CA ARG A 224 -14.55 12.46 -8.20
C ARG A 224 -15.78 12.28 -7.32
N GLU A 225 -16.95 12.09 -7.90
CA GLU A 225 -18.18 11.93 -7.12
C GLU A 225 -18.21 10.60 -6.35
N THR A 226 -17.78 9.49 -6.96
CA THR A 226 -17.62 8.22 -6.23
C THR A 226 -16.58 8.33 -5.12
N GLY A 227 -15.46 8.99 -5.37
CA GLY A 227 -14.37 9.21 -4.43
C GLY A 227 -14.79 10.07 -3.25
N ARG A 228 -15.54 11.14 -3.50
CA ARG A 228 -16.18 11.99 -2.50
C ARG A 228 -17.17 11.20 -1.65
N TRP A 229 -18.08 10.45 -2.29
CA TRP A 229 -19.01 9.60 -1.57
C TRP A 229 -18.30 8.58 -0.68
N LEU A 230 -17.24 7.94 -1.19
CA LEU A 230 -16.40 7.04 -0.39
C LEU A 230 -15.79 7.79 0.80
N GLY A 231 -15.19 8.97 0.60
CA GLY A 231 -14.62 9.78 1.67
C GLY A 231 -15.64 10.15 2.76
N GLU A 232 -16.84 10.54 2.35
CA GLU A 232 -17.98 10.89 3.23
C GLU A 232 -18.52 9.69 4.03
N ASN A 233 -18.42 8.47 3.50
CA ASN A 233 -19.06 7.28 4.07
C ASN A 233 -18.07 6.22 4.58
N LEU A 234 -16.75 6.42 4.43
CA LEU A 234 -15.74 5.40 4.74
C LEU A 234 -15.61 5.12 6.23
N ALA A 235 -15.74 6.15 7.07
CA ALA A 235 -15.48 6.07 8.49
C ALA A 235 -16.21 7.18 9.25
N GLU A 236 -16.84 6.80 10.36
CA GLU A 236 -17.55 7.74 11.24
C GLU A 236 -16.60 8.52 12.17
N ASN A 237 -15.37 8.03 12.36
CA ASN A 237 -14.38 8.65 13.24
C ASN A 237 -12.94 8.35 12.78
N GLN A 238 -11.98 9.10 13.35
CA GLN A 238 -10.55 9.00 12.98
C GLN A 238 -9.96 7.62 13.29
N ALA A 239 -10.36 6.98 14.39
CA ALA A 239 -9.86 5.66 14.77
C ALA A 239 -10.27 4.59 13.75
N THR A 240 -11.52 4.61 13.27
CA THR A 240 -12.00 3.72 12.21
C THR A 240 -11.27 3.98 10.90
N ARG A 241 -11.07 5.25 10.52
CA ARG A 241 -10.33 5.62 9.31
C ARG A 241 -8.88 5.14 9.36
N ASN A 242 -8.19 5.40 10.47
CA ASN A 242 -6.83 4.95 10.71
C ASN A 242 -6.76 3.42 10.75
N GLY A 243 -7.74 2.75 11.36
CA GLY A 243 -7.86 1.29 11.38
C GLY A 243 -7.96 0.69 9.97
N LEU A 244 -8.79 1.27 9.10
CA LEU A 244 -8.87 0.86 7.69
C LEU A 244 -7.53 1.03 6.97
N GLN A 245 -6.80 2.11 7.24
CA GLN A 245 -5.47 2.35 6.67
C GLN A 245 -4.41 1.41 7.23
N VAL A 246 -4.47 1.08 8.52
CA VAL A 246 -3.60 0.08 9.14
C VAL A 246 -3.87 -1.29 8.50
N VAL A 247 -5.12 -1.70 8.33
CA VAL A 247 -5.45 -2.95 7.61
C VAL A 247 -4.93 -2.92 6.17
N HIS A 248 -5.10 -1.79 5.49
CA HIS A 248 -4.58 -1.57 4.14
C HIS A 248 -3.05 -1.72 4.08
N SER A 249 -2.32 -1.18 5.07
CA SER A 249 -0.87 -1.26 5.17
C SER A 249 -0.35 -2.63 5.63
N LEU A 250 -1.03 -3.28 6.56
CA LEU A 250 -0.67 -4.59 7.10
C LEU A 250 -0.88 -5.74 6.11
N ALA A 251 -1.67 -5.56 5.04
CA ALA A 251 -1.89 -6.59 4.03
C ALA A 251 -0.57 -7.13 3.42
N GLY A 252 0.45 -6.27 3.27
CA GLY A 252 1.79 -6.68 2.84
C GLY A 252 2.50 -7.53 3.89
N GLY A 253 2.46 -7.11 5.16
CA GLY A 253 3.06 -7.85 6.28
C GLY A 253 2.43 -9.23 6.51
N ILE A 254 1.10 -9.34 6.45
CA ILE A 254 0.38 -10.61 6.56
C ILE A 254 0.81 -11.55 5.43
N GLN A 255 0.94 -11.04 4.20
CA GLN A 255 1.38 -11.84 3.06
C GLN A 255 2.84 -12.28 3.18
N ALA A 256 3.71 -11.41 3.71
CA ALA A 256 5.10 -11.75 3.97
C ALA A 256 5.23 -12.86 5.02
N VAL A 257 4.48 -12.78 6.12
CA VAL A 257 4.42 -13.83 7.15
C VAL A 257 3.90 -15.15 6.57
N HIS A 258 2.85 -15.09 5.75
CA HIS A 258 2.35 -16.28 5.07
C HIS A 258 3.39 -16.90 4.12
N GLY A 259 4.14 -16.07 3.39
CA GLY A 259 5.25 -16.53 2.55
C GLY A 259 6.36 -17.20 3.36
N MET A 260 6.74 -16.63 4.51
CA MET A 260 7.72 -17.23 5.42
C MET A 260 7.27 -18.58 5.97
N ASP A 261 6.00 -18.71 6.38
CA ASP A 261 5.42 -19.99 6.84
C ASP A 261 5.45 -21.06 5.73
N GLN A 262 5.14 -20.67 4.49
CA GLN A 262 5.22 -21.56 3.34
C GLN A 262 6.65 -21.99 3.04
N LEU A 263 7.63 -21.09 3.10
CA LEU A 263 9.05 -21.44 2.95
C LEU A 263 9.52 -22.40 4.05
N ARG A 264 9.08 -22.19 5.30
CA ARG A 264 9.35 -23.11 6.42
C ARG A 264 8.75 -24.50 6.17
N LYS A 265 7.51 -24.58 5.68
CA LYS A 265 6.90 -25.86 5.30
C LYS A 265 7.64 -26.51 4.14
N ALA A 266 8.10 -25.74 3.17
CA ALA A 266 8.89 -26.23 2.04
C ALA A 266 10.21 -26.86 2.51
N SER A 267 10.91 -26.25 3.47
CA SER A 267 12.16 -26.82 3.99
C SER A 267 11.94 -28.12 4.77
N GLN A 268 10.81 -28.26 5.45
CA GLN A 268 10.45 -29.46 6.22
C GLN A 268 9.95 -30.61 5.34
N THR A 269 9.13 -30.29 4.33
CA THR A 269 8.41 -31.29 3.51
C THR A 269 9.06 -31.57 2.17
N ARG A 270 9.99 -30.71 1.74
CA ARG A 270 10.58 -30.70 0.39
C ARG A 270 9.52 -30.65 -0.72
N ASP A 271 8.39 -30.00 -0.47
CA ASP A 271 7.32 -29.84 -1.45
C ASP A 271 7.56 -28.58 -2.33
N PRO A 272 7.72 -28.74 -3.66
CA PRO A 272 7.90 -27.61 -4.58
C PRO A 272 6.76 -26.59 -4.51
N LEU A 273 5.54 -27.04 -4.20
CA LEU A 273 4.36 -26.17 -4.09
C LEU A 273 4.55 -25.13 -2.98
N HIS A 274 4.99 -25.58 -1.81
CA HIS A 274 5.24 -24.71 -0.67
C HIS A 274 6.41 -23.74 -0.96
N HIS A 275 7.41 -24.17 -1.73
CA HIS A 275 8.57 -23.33 -2.04
C HIS A 275 8.19 -22.13 -2.91
N TYR A 276 7.67 -22.36 -4.12
CA TYR A 276 7.41 -21.27 -5.05
C TYR A 276 6.32 -20.34 -4.55
N GLN A 277 5.31 -20.87 -3.84
CA GLN A 277 4.29 -20.06 -3.20
C GLN A 277 4.90 -19.19 -2.09
N GLY A 278 5.79 -19.75 -1.29
CA GLY A 278 6.48 -19.04 -0.21
C GLY A 278 7.34 -17.88 -0.74
N VAL A 279 8.14 -18.13 -1.77
CA VAL A 279 8.96 -17.09 -2.44
C VAL A 279 8.09 -15.96 -2.98
N LEU A 280 7.06 -16.29 -3.77
CA LEU A 280 6.24 -15.26 -4.43
C LEU A 280 5.37 -14.50 -3.42
N ASN A 281 4.81 -15.16 -2.40
CA ASN A 281 4.06 -14.48 -1.35
C ASN A 281 4.94 -13.57 -0.51
N LEU A 282 6.14 -14.02 -0.14
CA LEU A 282 7.08 -13.19 0.60
C LEU A 282 7.49 -11.97 -0.20
N THR A 283 7.83 -12.17 -1.47
CA THR A 283 8.21 -11.10 -2.40
C THR A 283 7.06 -10.10 -2.55
N ALA A 284 5.86 -10.56 -2.90
CA ALA A 284 4.70 -9.69 -3.03
C ALA A 284 4.38 -8.96 -1.71
N GLY A 285 4.49 -9.64 -0.56
CA GLY A 285 4.28 -9.04 0.75
C GLY A 285 5.26 -7.91 1.06
N VAL A 286 6.55 -8.11 0.75
CA VAL A 286 7.57 -7.05 0.85
C VAL A 286 7.28 -5.90 -0.09
N LEU A 287 6.92 -6.18 -1.35
CA LEU A 287 6.58 -5.14 -2.35
C LEU A 287 5.33 -4.32 -1.97
N PHE A 288 4.30 -4.96 -1.39
CA PHE A 288 3.13 -4.24 -0.87
C PHE A 288 3.38 -3.53 0.45
N GLY A 289 4.32 -4.04 1.26
CA GLY A 289 4.73 -3.47 2.54
C GLY A 289 5.64 -2.26 2.40
N SER A 290 6.44 -2.19 1.33
CA SER A 290 7.32 -1.04 1.05
C SER A 290 6.59 0.19 0.54
N GLY A 291 5.29 0.11 0.24
CA GLY A 291 4.44 1.20 -0.25
C GLY A 291 4.72 1.66 -1.69
N LEU A 292 5.97 1.55 -2.14
CA LEU A 292 6.47 2.02 -3.44
C LEU A 292 6.20 1.08 -4.62
N LEU A 293 5.74 -0.15 -4.37
CA LEU A 293 5.77 -1.22 -5.36
C LEU A 293 4.43 -1.95 -5.45
N GLY A 294 3.31 -1.23 -5.37
CA GLY A 294 1.96 -1.81 -5.51
C GLY A 294 1.73 -2.57 -6.82
N LEU A 295 2.11 -1.97 -7.96
CA LEU A 295 2.03 -2.63 -9.28
C LEU A 295 2.99 -3.83 -9.41
N PRO A 296 4.29 -3.72 -9.07
CA PRO A 296 5.17 -4.90 -9.01
C PRO A 296 4.70 -5.98 -8.03
N GLY A 297 4.18 -5.60 -6.86
CA GLY A 297 3.58 -6.52 -5.89
C GLY A 297 2.39 -7.26 -6.47
N MET A 298 1.54 -6.56 -7.23
CA MET A 298 0.45 -7.18 -7.98
C MET A 298 0.96 -8.10 -9.09
N ALA A 299 2.00 -7.71 -9.82
CA ALA A 299 2.61 -8.56 -10.85
C ALA A 299 3.07 -9.91 -10.25
N VAL A 300 3.80 -9.87 -9.13
CA VAL A 300 4.29 -11.08 -8.43
C VAL A 300 3.12 -11.91 -7.89
N HIS A 301 2.14 -11.27 -7.25
CA HIS A 301 0.96 -11.97 -6.74
C HIS A 301 0.14 -12.65 -7.86
N SER A 302 0.02 -11.98 -9.01
CA SER A 302 -0.71 -12.49 -10.18
C SER A 302 0.05 -13.63 -10.84
N ALA A 303 1.38 -13.55 -10.93
CA ALA A 303 2.23 -14.66 -11.39
C ALA A 303 1.99 -15.93 -10.54
N GLN A 304 1.98 -15.79 -9.21
CA GLN A 304 1.70 -16.90 -8.29
C GLN A 304 0.32 -17.51 -8.54
N ARG A 305 -0.70 -16.67 -8.67
CA ARG A 305 -2.08 -17.12 -8.92
C ARG A 305 -2.19 -17.85 -10.26
N ALA A 306 -1.55 -17.35 -11.31
CA ALA A 306 -1.54 -17.98 -12.62
C ALA A 306 -0.84 -19.35 -12.59
N LEU A 307 0.30 -19.46 -11.90
CA LEU A 307 1.00 -20.73 -11.69
C LEU A 307 0.13 -21.74 -10.92
N ASN A 308 -0.46 -21.33 -9.78
CA ASN A 308 -1.37 -22.18 -9.00
C ASN A 308 -2.53 -22.71 -9.84
N ARG A 309 -3.10 -21.87 -10.70
CA ARG A 309 -4.19 -22.24 -11.59
C ARG A 309 -3.75 -23.19 -12.70
N ALA A 310 -2.59 -22.98 -13.31
CA ALA A 310 -2.02 -23.89 -14.29
C ALA A 310 -1.72 -25.27 -13.68
N VAL A 311 -1.17 -25.31 -12.46
CA VAL A 311 -0.97 -26.56 -11.71
C VAL A 311 -2.29 -27.27 -11.41
N ALA A 312 -3.29 -26.53 -10.90
CA ALA A 312 -4.61 -27.10 -10.61
C ALA A 312 -5.33 -27.64 -11.85
N ARG A 313 -5.06 -27.09 -13.04
CA ARG A 313 -5.57 -27.58 -14.33
C ARG A 313 -4.74 -28.73 -14.92
N GLY A 314 -3.65 -29.13 -14.28
CA GLY A 314 -2.72 -30.14 -14.81
C GLY A 314 -1.90 -29.66 -16.01
N GLU A 315 -1.85 -28.36 -16.27
CA GLU A 315 -1.07 -27.78 -17.38
C GLU A 315 0.42 -27.72 -17.06
N LEU A 316 0.75 -27.61 -15.77
CA LEU A 316 2.09 -27.61 -15.19
C LEU A 316 2.12 -28.56 -13.99
N THR A 317 3.27 -29.14 -13.69
CA THR A 317 3.50 -29.76 -12.37
C THR A 317 3.95 -28.72 -11.35
N THR A 318 3.91 -29.06 -10.07
CA THR A 318 4.46 -28.19 -9.00
C THR A 318 5.97 -28.00 -9.16
N VAL A 319 6.68 -29.00 -9.68
CA VAL A 319 8.12 -28.94 -10.00
C VAL A 319 8.38 -27.94 -11.12
N ASP A 320 7.59 -27.97 -12.21
CA ASP A 320 7.76 -27.04 -13.33
C ASP A 320 7.53 -25.59 -12.89
N ALA A 321 6.50 -25.35 -12.08
CA ALA A 321 6.19 -24.03 -11.54
C ALA A 321 7.33 -23.51 -10.65
N ASP A 322 7.88 -24.37 -9.79
CA ASP A 322 8.99 -24.02 -8.91
C ASP A 322 10.28 -23.73 -9.67
N ALA A 323 10.62 -24.55 -10.67
CA ALA A 323 11.76 -24.31 -11.55
C ALA A 323 11.66 -22.95 -12.28
N GLY A 324 10.45 -22.58 -12.70
CA GLY A 324 10.17 -21.26 -13.27
C GLY A 324 10.51 -20.14 -12.28
N VAL A 325 10.00 -20.21 -11.05
CA VAL A 325 10.21 -19.18 -10.01
C VAL A 325 11.68 -19.05 -9.62
N ARG A 326 12.40 -20.17 -9.45
CA ARG A 326 13.84 -20.17 -9.10
C ARG A 326 14.71 -19.41 -10.11
N THR A 327 14.31 -19.39 -11.39
CA THR A 327 14.98 -18.59 -12.42
C THR A 327 14.96 -17.08 -12.11
N LEU A 328 13.91 -16.63 -11.43
CA LEU A 328 13.66 -15.22 -11.15
C LEU A 328 14.01 -14.84 -9.70
N SER A 329 13.98 -15.80 -8.77
CA SER A 329 14.07 -15.55 -7.33
C SER A 329 15.48 -15.57 -6.75
N ASP A 330 16.50 -16.07 -7.46
CA ASP A 330 17.88 -16.15 -6.96
C ASP A 330 18.41 -14.84 -6.31
N PRO A 331 18.15 -13.63 -6.87
CA PRO A 331 18.52 -12.36 -6.24
C PRO A 331 17.67 -12.02 -5.00
N ILE A 332 16.37 -12.31 -5.07
CA ILE A 332 15.39 -12.01 -4.01
C ILE A 332 15.61 -12.91 -2.80
N GLU A 333 15.91 -14.18 -3.02
CA GLU A 333 16.26 -15.13 -1.98
C GLU A 333 17.53 -14.73 -1.23
N LYS A 334 18.53 -14.16 -1.91
CA LYS A 334 19.73 -13.62 -1.25
C LYS A 334 19.40 -12.45 -0.33
N VAL A 335 18.52 -11.55 -0.77
CA VAL A 335 18.05 -10.40 0.03
C VAL A 335 17.20 -10.86 1.22
N VAL A 336 16.27 -11.80 1.00
CA VAL A 336 15.44 -12.40 2.05
C VAL A 336 16.29 -13.11 3.10
N ARG A 337 17.32 -13.88 2.68
CA ARG A 337 18.26 -14.54 3.62
C ARG A 337 19.07 -13.53 4.43
N ALA A 338 19.56 -12.48 3.80
CA ALA A 338 20.30 -11.42 4.46
C ALA A 338 19.43 -10.63 5.47
N ALA A 339 18.15 -10.42 5.16
CA ALA A 339 17.21 -9.80 6.08
C ALA A 339 16.80 -10.77 7.21
N GLY A 340 16.39 -11.99 6.88
CA GLY A 340 15.90 -13.01 7.80
C GLY A 340 16.91 -13.46 8.86
N SER A 341 18.18 -13.60 8.47
CA SER A 341 19.27 -13.95 9.38
C SER A 341 19.57 -12.82 10.38
N LYS A 342 19.37 -11.55 10.01
CA LYS A 342 19.60 -10.39 10.90
C LYS A 342 18.51 -10.21 11.96
N VAL A 343 17.26 -10.60 11.67
CA VAL A 343 16.15 -10.52 12.64
C VAL A 343 16.01 -11.78 13.51
N GLY A 344 16.83 -12.81 13.32
CA GLY A 344 16.78 -14.05 14.11
C GLY A 344 15.51 -14.89 13.88
N ILE A 345 14.75 -14.59 12.82
CA ILE A 345 13.47 -15.25 12.50
C ILE A 345 13.69 -16.45 11.57
N LEU A 346 14.82 -16.50 10.85
CA LEU A 346 15.13 -17.55 9.90
C LEU A 346 16.49 -18.17 10.22
N GLU A 347 16.51 -19.45 10.61
CA GLU A 347 17.70 -20.28 10.37
C GLU A 347 18.01 -20.27 8.87
N PRO A 348 19.28 -20.32 8.46
CA PRO A 348 19.65 -20.29 7.05
C PRO A 348 18.94 -21.44 6.32
N PHE A 349 17.94 -21.10 5.49
CA PHE A 349 17.30 -22.06 4.60
C PHE A 349 18.39 -22.73 3.75
N HIS A 350 18.54 -24.05 3.89
CA HIS A 350 19.41 -24.84 3.02
C HIS A 350 19.00 -24.58 1.56
N PRO A 351 19.96 -24.34 0.65
CA PRO A 351 19.64 -24.16 -0.75
C PRO A 351 18.93 -25.42 -1.26
N LEU A 352 17.66 -25.28 -1.66
CA LEU A 352 16.93 -26.33 -2.35
C LEU A 352 17.47 -26.55 -3.79
N LYS A 353 18.56 -25.88 -4.19
CA LYS A 353 19.18 -26.02 -5.51
C LYS A 353 19.68 -27.44 -5.79
N GLU A 354 20.01 -28.21 -4.75
CA GLU A 354 20.57 -29.57 -4.90
C GLU A 354 19.52 -30.70 -4.83
N ASP A 355 18.25 -30.41 -4.49
CA ASP A 355 17.24 -31.44 -4.15
C ASP A 355 16.08 -31.60 -5.15
N PHE A 356 16.03 -30.86 -6.26
CA PHE A 356 14.91 -30.91 -7.21
C PHE A 356 15.39 -31.11 -8.65
N PRO A 357 14.81 -32.06 -9.41
CA PRO A 357 15.26 -32.38 -10.76
C PRO A 357 15.07 -31.19 -11.72
N ASP A 358 16.08 -30.92 -12.55
CA ASP A 358 16.00 -29.94 -13.63
C ASP A 358 14.93 -30.35 -14.66
N ALA A 359 13.90 -29.51 -14.81
CA ALA A 359 12.83 -29.69 -15.80
C ALA A 359 13.01 -28.69 -16.94
N ASP A 360 13.91 -28.98 -17.88
CA ASP A 360 14.41 -27.97 -18.84
C ASP A 360 13.35 -27.46 -19.84
N THR A 361 12.47 -28.32 -20.36
CA THR A 361 11.48 -27.94 -21.39
C THR A 361 10.19 -27.31 -20.85
N LYS A 362 9.81 -27.58 -19.59
CA LYS A 362 8.57 -27.01 -19.00
C LYS A 362 8.81 -25.76 -18.17
N ARG A 363 10.07 -25.43 -17.89
CA ARG A 363 10.51 -24.21 -17.22
C ARG A 363 10.14 -22.95 -18.00
N VAL A 364 10.33 -22.96 -19.32
CA VAL A 364 9.97 -21.81 -20.17
C VAL A 364 8.46 -21.60 -20.20
N ARG A 365 7.68 -22.69 -20.22
CA ARG A 365 6.23 -22.61 -20.10
C ARG A 365 5.78 -22.04 -18.75
N ALA A 366 6.39 -22.47 -17.64
CA ALA A 366 6.11 -21.91 -16.32
C ALA A 366 6.44 -20.40 -16.25
N LEU A 367 7.58 -19.98 -16.82
CA LEU A 367 7.93 -18.56 -16.95
C LEU A 367 6.91 -17.79 -17.81
N GLY A 368 6.46 -18.36 -18.93
CA GLY A 368 5.42 -17.77 -19.77
C GLY A 368 4.09 -17.60 -19.02
N VAL A 369 3.65 -18.61 -18.28
CA VAL A 369 2.44 -18.53 -17.44
C VAL A 369 2.60 -17.47 -16.36
N ALA A 370 3.74 -17.42 -15.68
CA ALA A 370 4.02 -16.45 -14.64
C ALA A 370 4.05 -15.01 -15.20
N ALA A 371 4.78 -14.77 -16.29
CA ALA A 371 4.90 -13.46 -16.94
C ALA A 371 3.57 -13.00 -17.53
N GLY A 372 2.85 -13.88 -18.22
CA GLY A 372 1.52 -13.61 -18.73
C GLY A 372 0.54 -13.30 -17.60
N GLY A 373 0.57 -14.08 -16.52
CA GLY A 373 -0.23 -13.84 -15.33
C GLY A 373 0.07 -12.51 -14.65
N ALA A 374 1.35 -12.16 -14.53
CA ALA A 374 1.82 -10.88 -14.01
C ALA A 374 1.26 -9.69 -14.81
N LEU A 375 1.48 -9.69 -16.14
CA LEU A 375 1.01 -8.63 -17.03
C LEU A 375 -0.51 -8.53 -17.06
N GLY A 376 -1.20 -9.67 -17.18
CA GLY A 376 -2.65 -9.72 -17.20
C GLY A 376 -3.27 -9.29 -15.88
N GLY A 377 -2.67 -9.66 -14.75
CA GLY A 377 -3.12 -9.24 -13.43
C GLY A 377 -2.93 -7.74 -13.20
N VAL A 378 -1.79 -7.17 -13.57
CA VAL A 378 -1.56 -5.70 -13.52
C VAL A 378 -2.57 -4.96 -14.39
N ALA A 379 -2.73 -5.37 -15.65
CA ALA A 379 -3.70 -4.75 -16.56
C ALA A 379 -5.14 -4.87 -16.02
N GLY A 380 -5.49 -6.05 -15.50
CA GLY A 380 -6.80 -6.31 -14.89
C GLY A 380 -7.06 -5.49 -13.62
N SER A 381 -6.03 -5.25 -12.80
CA SER A 381 -6.12 -4.41 -11.60
C SER A 381 -6.18 -2.90 -11.89
N ILE A 382 -5.91 -2.47 -13.12
CA ILE A 382 -6.13 -1.10 -13.56
C ILE A 382 -7.48 -1.00 -14.27
N ALA A 383 -7.67 -1.79 -15.33
CA ALA A 383 -8.87 -1.74 -16.17
C ALA A 383 -10.13 -2.19 -15.44
N GLY A 384 -10.02 -3.16 -14.53
CA GLY A 384 -11.13 -3.69 -13.75
C GLY A 384 -11.77 -2.64 -12.85
N PRO A 385 -11.05 -2.09 -11.86
CA PRO A 385 -11.50 -0.96 -11.05
C PRO A 385 -12.04 0.20 -11.90
N TYR A 386 -11.30 0.57 -12.95
CA TYR A 386 -11.66 1.69 -13.81
C TYR A 386 -13.02 1.49 -14.49
N GLY A 387 -13.19 0.38 -15.21
CA GLY A 387 -14.45 0.04 -15.87
C GLY A 387 -15.58 -0.23 -14.89
N GLY A 388 -15.25 -0.80 -13.72
CA GLY A 388 -16.18 -1.02 -12.63
C GLY A 388 -16.77 0.28 -12.09
N VAL A 389 -15.93 1.28 -11.78
CA VAL A 389 -16.38 2.60 -11.34
C VAL A 389 -17.29 3.24 -12.39
N LEU A 390 -16.86 3.29 -13.66
CA LEU A 390 -17.66 3.90 -14.72
C LEU A 390 -19.02 3.22 -14.90
N ALA A 391 -19.03 1.89 -15.04
CA ALA A 391 -20.27 1.14 -15.24
C ALA A 391 -21.19 1.26 -14.02
N GLY A 392 -20.63 1.09 -12.81
CA GLY A 392 -21.38 1.23 -11.57
C GLY A 392 -21.95 2.64 -11.40
N TYR A 393 -21.17 3.67 -11.71
CA TYR A 393 -21.60 5.05 -11.62
C TYR A 393 -22.77 5.35 -12.55
N HIS A 394 -22.72 4.89 -13.80
CA HIS A 394 -23.84 5.09 -14.73
C HIS A 394 -25.10 4.29 -14.36
N LEU A 395 -24.99 3.24 -13.55
CA LEU A 395 -26.13 2.43 -13.10
C LEU A 395 -26.73 2.94 -11.78
N GLY A 396 -25.93 3.51 -10.89
CA GLY A 396 -26.35 3.82 -9.51
C GLY A 396 -25.69 5.05 -8.89
N GLY A 397 -25.13 5.95 -9.71
CA GLY A 397 -24.42 7.14 -9.25
C GLY A 397 -23.20 6.80 -8.37
N PRO A 398 -22.82 7.69 -7.45
CA PRO A 398 -21.62 7.51 -6.63
C PRO A 398 -21.55 6.18 -5.87
N VAL A 399 -22.68 5.74 -5.29
CA VAL A 399 -22.82 4.44 -4.60
C VAL A 399 -22.57 3.28 -5.56
N GLY A 400 -23.20 3.34 -6.74
CA GLY A 400 -23.00 2.35 -7.79
C GLY A 400 -21.54 2.29 -8.23
N GLY A 401 -20.86 3.43 -8.37
CA GLY A 401 -19.44 3.50 -8.70
C GLY A 401 -18.55 2.88 -7.61
N ALA A 402 -18.88 3.04 -6.33
CA ALA A 402 -18.15 2.40 -5.22
C ALA A 402 -18.32 0.87 -5.20
N VAL A 403 -19.54 0.39 -5.44
CA VAL A 403 -19.79 -1.06 -5.60
C VAL A 403 -19.06 -1.59 -6.85
N GLY A 404 -19.12 -0.82 -7.94
CA GLY A 404 -18.42 -1.08 -9.18
C GLY A 404 -16.90 -1.16 -9.01
N LEU A 405 -16.30 -0.29 -8.19
CA LEU A 405 -14.89 -0.33 -7.83
C LEU A 405 -14.51 -1.69 -7.25
N VAL A 406 -15.27 -2.17 -6.26
CA VAL A 406 -14.98 -3.43 -5.55
C VAL A 406 -15.14 -4.63 -6.49
N ILE A 407 -16.23 -4.68 -7.25
CA ILE A 407 -16.50 -5.75 -8.21
C ILE A 407 -15.44 -5.75 -9.32
N GLY A 408 -15.13 -4.57 -9.85
CA GLY A 408 -14.12 -4.35 -10.88
C GLY A 408 -12.72 -4.73 -10.41
N ALA A 409 -12.34 -4.38 -9.18
CA ALA A 409 -11.07 -4.76 -8.58
C ALA A 409 -10.92 -6.27 -8.46
N LEU A 410 -11.91 -6.94 -7.86
CA LEU A 410 -11.86 -8.40 -7.66
C LEU A 410 -11.96 -9.16 -8.99
N GLY A 411 -12.90 -8.76 -9.85
CA GLY A 411 -13.17 -9.40 -11.14
C GLY A 411 -12.07 -9.15 -12.14
N GLY A 412 -11.63 -7.90 -12.31
CA GLY A 412 -10.57 -7.52 -13.24
C GLY A 412 -9.24 -8.17 -12.90
N TYR A 413 -8.83 -8.14 -11.62
CA TYR A 413 -7.64 -8.87 -11.17
C TYR A 413 -7.72 -10.36 -11.50
N ALA A 414 -8.83 -11.01 -11.11
CA ALA A 414 -8.98 -12.45 -11.28
C ALA A 414 -9.03 -12.89 -12.75
N LEU A 415 -9.78 -12.16 -13.58
CA LEU A 415 -9.92 -12.42 -15.01
C LEU A 415 -8.62 -12.09 -15.77
N GLY A 416 -8.03 -10.93 -15.48
CA GLY A 416 -6.78 -10.49 -16.12
C GLY A 416 -5.65 -11.47 -15.86
N THR A 417 -5.49 -11.91 -14.61
CA THR A 417 -4.48 -12.93 -14.25
C THR A 417 -4.69 -14.25 -14.99
N GLU A 418 -5.95 -14.72 -15.07
CA GLU A 418 -6.28 -15.99 -15.71
C GLU A 418 -6.06 -15.94 -17.24
N LEU A 419 -6.55 -14.88 -17.89
CA LEU A 419 -6.37 -14.69 -19.33
C LEU A 419 -4.90 -14.50 -19.70
N GLY A 420 -4.19 -13.66 -18.94
CA GLY A 420 -2.76 -13.42 -19.13
C GLY A 420 -1.95 -14.70 -18.94
N GLY A 421 -2.19 -15.46 -17.88
CA GLY A 421 -1.50 -16.72 -17.62
C GLY A 421 -1.72 -17.76 -18.72
N ARG A 422 -2.96 -17.88 -19.23
CA ARG A 422 -3.27 -18.75 -20.37
C ARG A 422 -2.59 -18.30 -21.65
N ALA A 423 -2.60 -17.00 -21.95
CA ALA A 423 -1.97 -16.43 -23.14
C ALA A 423 -0.45 -16.65 -23.11
N GLY A 424 0.21 -16.35 -21.99
CA GLY A 424 1.66 -16.58 -21.82
C GLY A 424 2.05 -18.06 -21.92
N GLY A 425 1.24 -18.95 -21.34
CA GLY A 425 1.41 -20.40 -21.49
C GLY A 425 1.09 -20.94 -22.89
N ALA A 426 0.30 -20.22 -23.70
CA ALA A 426 0.02 -20.57 -25.09
C ALA A 426 1.13 -20.08 -26.04
N LEU A 427 1.64 -18.87 -25.83
CA LEU A 427 2.75 -18.30 -26.61
C LEU A 427 4.01 -19.15 -26.48
N THR A 428 4.37 -19.54 -25.27
CA THR A 428 5.54 -20.41 -25.03
C THR A 428 5.41 -21.79 -25.69
N ARG A 429 4.19 -22.34 -25.76
CA ARG A 429 3.91 -23.56 -26.54
C ARG A 429 4.04 -23.36 -28.05
N ALA A 430 3.62 -22.22 -28.57
CA ALA A 430 3.65 -21.93 -30.00
C ALA A 430 5.07 -21.67 -30.53
N PHE A 431 5.95 -21.12 -29.70
CA PHE A 431 7.32 -20.74 -30.09
C PHE A 431 8.41 -21.77 -29.71
N GLY A 432 8.01 -22.98 -29.30
CA GLY A 432 8.91 -24.14 -29.22
C GLY A 432 10.03 -24.01 -28.20
N ALA A 433 9.67 -23.79 -26.94
CA ALA A 433 10.57 -24.02 -25.81
C ALA A 433 10.18 -25.28 -25.03
#